data_AF-A0A4P5SAJ3-F1
#
_entry.id   AF-A0A4P5SAJ3-F1
#
_cell.length_a   1.000
_cell.length_b   1.000
_cell.length_c   1.000
_cell.angle_alpha   90.00
_cell.angle_beta   90.00
_cell.angle_gamma   90.00
#
_symmetry.space_group_name_H-M   'P 1'
#
loop_
_entity.id
_entity.type
_entity.pdbx_description
1 polymer ?
#
loop_
_entity_poly.entity_id
_entity_poly.type
_entity_poly.pdbx_seq_one_letter_code
_entity_poly.pdbx_strand_id
1 'polypeptide(L)' 'MLNVFDFGERKSRLNHDKHGIDFFEAQALWLDERCLEVRARSEGEPRYLIIGLISVRRSRDEEVDLYEGE' A
#
# COMPACT_ATOMS: atom_id res chain seq x y z
N MET A 1 -0.34 -2.03 18.07
CA MET A 1 0.88 -1.22 18.28
C MET A 1 1.53 -1.07 16.91
N LEU A 2 1.38 0.10 16.28
CA LEU A 2 1.96 0.37 14.97
C LEU A 2 3.48 0.32 15.12
N ASN A 3 4.09 -0.75 14.62
CA ASN A 3 5.53 -0.77 14.38
C ASN A 3 5.84 0.39 13.44
N VAL A 4 6.81 1.22 13.81
CA VAL A 4 7.28 2.31 12.96
C VAL A 4 7.75 1.70 11.64
N PHE A 5 7.07 2.03 10.54
CA PHE A 5 7.52 1.68 9.20
C PHE A 5 8.68 2.60 8.82
N ASP A 6 9.89 2.05 8.77
CA ASP A 6 11.11 2.80 8.45
C ASP A 6 11.59 2.54 7.02
N PHE A 7 12.08 3.58 6.36
CA PHE A 7 12.57 3.51 4.99
C PHE A 7 13.55 4.64 4.65
N GLY A 8 14.48 4.34 3.75
CA GLY A 8 15.40 5.35 3.22
C GLY A 8 14.74 6.25 2.17
N GLU A 9 14.91 7.56 2.32
CA GLU A 9 14.36 8.60 1.43
C GLU A 9 14.68 8.37 -0.05
N ARG A 10 15.92 7.96 -0.35
CA ARG A 10 16.35 7.62 -1.71
C ARG A 10 15.54 6.47 -2.31
N LYS A 11 15.25 5.44 -1.51
CA LYS A 11 14.47 4.27 -1.94
C LYS A 11 13.01 4.67 -2.17
N SER A 12 12.46 5.53 -1.31
CA SER A 12 11.12 6.10 -1.48
C SER A 12 10.99 6.84 -2.82
N ARG A 13 11.91 7.76 -3.14
CA ARG A 13 11.93 8.48 -4.43
C ARG A 13 12.03 7.53 -5.63
N LEU A 14 12.95 6.56 -5.57
CA LEU A 14 13.08 5.57 -6.66
C LEU A 14 11.82 4.71 -6.83
N ASN A 15 11.07 4.47 -5.76
CA ASN A 15 9.79 3.74 -5.83
C ASN A 15 8.74 4.59 -6.54
N HIS A 16 8.66 5.88 -6.22
CA HIS A 16 7.79 6.83 -6.88
C HIS A 16 8.10 6.93 -8.38
N ASP A 17 9.37 7.10 -8.76
CA ASP A 17 9.76 7.19 -10.17
C ASP A 17 9.42 5.93 -10.98
N LYS A 18 9.47 4.75 -10.33
CA LYS A 18 9.20 3.45 -10.99
C LYS A 18 7.73 3.07 -11.02
N HIS A 19 6.98 3.40 -9.97
CA HIS A 19 5.64 2.86 -9.71
C HIS A 19 4.56 3.93 -9.55
N GLY A 20 4.95 5.21 -9.51
CA GLY A 20 4.04 6.34 -9.31
C GLY A 20 3.51 6.48 -7.88
N ILE A 21 4.17 5.85 -6.90
CA ILE A 21 3.82 5.94 -5.47
C ILE A 21 5.07 5.93 -4.60
N ASP A 22 5.15 6.84 -3.64
CA ASP A 22 6.21 6.86 -2.64
C ASP A 22 5.83 6.10 -1.34
N PHE A 23 6.77 5.97 -0.41
CA PHE A 23 6.53 5.26 0.86
C PHE A 23 5.79 6.06 1.93
N PHE A 24 5.62 7.38 1.75
CA PHE A 24 4.70 8.17 2.57
C PHE A 24 3.26 7.93 2.11
N GLU A 25 3.02 7.95 0.80
CA GLU A 25 1.71 7.66 0.21
C GLU A 25 1.29 6.21 0.47
N ALA A 26 2.21 5.24 0.35
CA ALA A 26 1.93 3.84 0.63
C ALA A 26 1.49 3.58 2.08
N GLN A 27 1.77 4.49 3.03
CA GLN A 27 1.29 4.36 4.41
C GLN A 27 -0.23 4.43 4.54
N ALA A 28 -0.92 4.98 3.54
CA ALA A 28 -2.38 4.97 3.50
C ALA A 28 -2.98 3.56 3.44
N LEU A 29 -2.23 2.54 2.99
CA LEU A 29 -2.71 1.15 2.99
C LEU A 29 -3.15 0.68 4.38
N TRP A 30 -2.46 1.14 5.43
CA TRP A 30 -2.81 0.76 6.80
C TRP A 30 -4.05 1.47 7.34
N LEU A 31 -4.58 2.47 6.63
CA LEU A 31 -5.84 3.14 6.95
C LEU A 31 -7.04 2.44 6.29
N ASP A 32 -6.82 1.60 5.28
CA ASP A 32 -7.88 0.80 4.68
C ASP A 32 -8.26 -0.36 5.63
N GLU A 33 -9.46 -0.31 6.20
CA GLU A 33 -9.98 -1.34 7.11
C GLU A 33 -10.11 -2.71 6.44
N ARG A 34 -10.15 -2.76 5.10
CA ARG A 34 -10.22 -4.00 4.31
C ARG A 34 -8.84 -4.48 3.85
N CYS A 35 -7.77 -3.80 4.28
CA CYS A 35 -6.40 -4.15 3.94
C CYS A 35 -6.05 -5.60 4.35
N LEU A 36 -5.42 -6.32 3.43
CA LEU A 36 -4.95 -7.68 3.63
C LEU A 36 -3.43 -7.71 3.85
N GLU A 37 -3.02 -8.34 4.95
CA GLU A 37 -1.62 -8.69 5.20
C GLU A 37 -1.41 -10.18 4.94
N VAL A 38 -0.46 -10.49 4.04
CA VAL A 38 -0.13 -11.87 3.67
C VAL A 38 1.35 -12.10 3.90
N ARG A 39 1.68 -13.12 4.71
CA ARG A 39 3.07 -13.56 4.86
C ARG A 39 3.59 -14.16 3.56
N ALA A 40 4.66 -13.57 3.02
CA ALA A 40 5.29 -14.06 1.81
C ALA A 40 6.21 -15.26 2.12
N ARG A 41 6.41 -16.14 1.14
CA ARG A 41 7.44 -17.19 1.22
C ARG A 41 8.80 -16.50 1.06
N SER A 42 9.62 -16.56 2.10
CA SER A 42 10.96 -15.96 2.13
C SER A 42 11.94 -16.91 2.82
N GLU A 43 13.14 -17.05 2.26
CA GLU A 43 14.19 -17.93 2.81
C GLU A 43 15.02 -17.27 3.91
N GLY A 44 15.11 -15.93 3.91
CA GLY A 44 15.86 -15.15 4.88
C GLY A 44 14.95 -14.46 5.89
N GLU A 45 15.00 -13.13 5.91
CA GLU A 45 14.15 -12.33 6.78
C GLU A 45 12.67 -12.48 6.41
N PRO A 46 11.75 -12.50 7.40
CA PRO A 46 10.32 -12.54 7.14
C PRO A 46 9.87 -11.39 6.25
N ARG A 47 9.10 -11.70 5.21
CA ARG A 47 8.49 -10.69 4.34
C ARG A 47 6.97 -10.79 4.38
N TYR A 48 6.34 -9.63 4.27
CA TYR A 48 4.88 -9.50 4.23
C TYR A 48 4.51 -8.68 3.00
N LEU A 49 3.40 -9.05 2.39
CA LEU A 49 2.72 -8.30 1.33
C LEU A 49 1.48 -7.66 1.94
N ILE A 50 1.35 -6.35 1.73
CA ILE A 50 0.16 -5.59 2.09
C ILE A 50 -0.59 -5.28 0.81
N ILE A 51 -1.89 -5.61 0.77
CA ILE A 51 -2.79 -5.31 -0.36
C ILE A 51 -3.97 -4.53 0.20
N GLY A 52 -4.19 -3.33 -0.32
CA GLY A 52 -5.29 -2.46 0.09
C GLY A 52 -5.51 -1.37 -0.95
N LEU A 53 -6.49 -0.51 -0.69
CA LEU A 53 -6.88 0.58 -1.56
C LEU A 53 -6.44 1.92 -1.00
N ILE A 54 -5.70 2.70 -1.80
CA ILE A 54 -5.26 4.06 -1.42
C ILE A 54 -6.06 5.14 -2.15
N SER A 55 -6.59 4.82 -3.35
CA SER A 55 -7.41 5.71 -4.15
C SER A 55 -8.13 4.90 -5.24
N VAL A 56 -9.35 5.31 -5.58
CA VAL A 56 -10.12 4.76 -6.72
C VAL A 56 -9.98 5.57 -8.00
N ARG A 57 -9.08 6.55 -8.06
CA ARG A 57 -8.91 7.45 -9.23
C ARG A 57 -8.69 6.70 -10.54
N ARG A 58 -8.14 5.49 -10.49
CA ARG A 58 -7.90 4.63 -11.66
C ARG A 58 -8.62 3.28 -11.60
N SER A 59 -9.57 3.15 -10.68
CA SER A 59 -10.42 1.97 -10.57
C SER A 59 -11.48 1.96 -11.66
N ARG A 60 -12.15 0.82 -11.81
CA ARG A 60 -13.32 0.76 -12.69
C ARG A 60 -14.47 1.53 -12.04
N ASP A 61 -15.41 2.01 -12.85
CA ASP A 61 -16.57 2.77 -12.36
C ASP A 61 -17.34 1.98 -11.27
N GLU A 62 -17.49 0.66 -11.44
CA GLU A 62 -18.16 -0.20 -10.45
C GLU A 62 -17.42 -0.26 -9.10
N GLU A 63 -16.09 -0.16 -9.13
CA GLU A 63 -15.27 -0.13 -7.93
C GLU A 63 -15.33 1.25 -7.28
N VAL A 64 -15.32 2.33 -8.07
CA VAL A 64 -15.52 3.70 -7.56
C VAL A 64 -16.84 3.77 -6.78
N ASP A 65 -17.93 3.29 -7.36
CA ASP A 65 -19.24 3.27 -6.69
C ASP A 65 -19.22 2.42 -5.40
N LEU A 66 -18.50 1.29 -5.37
CA LEU A 66 -18.40 0.45 -4.18
C LEU A 66 -17.66 1.12 -3.00
N TYR A 67 -16.67 1.97 -3.30
CA TYR A 67 -15.81 2.58 -2.29
C TYR A 67 -16.15 4.04 -1.98
N GLU A 68 -16.78 4.76 -2.90
CA GLU A 68 -17.17 6.17 -2.75
C GLU A 68 -18.70 6.39 -2.81
N GLY A 69 -19.50 5.40 -3.19
CA GLY A 69 -20.96 5.49 -3.17
C GLY A 69 -21.51 5.40 -1.75
N GLU A 70 -22.48 6.27 -1.43
CA GLU A 70 -23.19 6.30 -0.13
C GLU A 70 -24.14 5.11 0.08
#